data_AF-A0A968N4H5-F1
#
_entry.id   AF-A0A968N4H5-F1
#
_cell.length_a   1.000
_cell.length_b   1.000
_cell.length_c   1.000
_cell.angle_alpha   90.00
_cell.angle_beta   90.00
_cell.angle_gamma   90.00
#
_symmetry.space_group_name_H-M   'P 1'
#
loop_
_entity.id
_entity.type
_entity.pdbx_description
1 polymer ?
#
loop_
_entity_poly.entity_id
_entity_poly.type
_entity_poly.pdbx_seq_one_letter_code
_entity_poly.pdbx_strand_id
1 'polypeptide(L)'
;MKVEKLPFPPNVDKFDMWIDEAIWGVRLYDEQLPWLTFLEFLQVVQYKAKRPFWEECYNTLSYETFTRLYLRNLLFNNPSVEAIPDSSLCSNVEKWDKWLASFRDNVGGIKLPNFDYLRERFNSFEDFVRVIRFLRENSIEKDNNKRWSSQFLFPYGPHCIFTDLQVSNLECNADRRFFKRTGELLYLMICRSNCGADIFRYLETIGVVTSNYSSEYKGNKWNRLALCLQPTQDLESSKDSGNSPYLPYANLPEYRELAKDWIRIFECSLPNYDALPHIVTITGLHLIIYLLSRALATLEREPTPRFILEIIAPKKTTVRSLASDQYQTNNSLPQQAIEHYINSTTELTEWQTCLNSETPREEAIDILRDRFAWSEAEESSAGSPEDLLKQLRDKAIKRHKQHLGKFHGAWSREIGLSSSRSSRRTRYAPTDSLLRTLVLACVPNRMEFQEFLATLHQKYGFVIGDRQASDLIASGEADRGDFVTNAERLEYRLARIGLLKRLSDACAYVQNPFAPEKQNHASN
;
A
#
# COMPACT_ATOMS: atom_id res chain seq x y z
N MET A 1 12.55 12.79 22.26
CA MET A 1 13.51 11.67 22.41
C MET A 1 13.82 11.18 21.01
N LYS A 2 15.08 11.28 20.53
CA LYS A 2 15.44 10.80 19.18
C LYS A 2 15.21 9.29 19.14
N VAL A 3 14.32 8.82 18.28
CA VAL A 3 14.07 7.38 18.09
C VAL A 3 15.29 6.82 17.38
N GLU A 4 15.95 5.85 18.00
CA GLU A 4 17.17 5.25 17.46
C GLU A 4 16.87 4.46 16.17
N LYS A 5 17.72 4.66 15.16
CA LYS A 5 17.67 3.94 13.89
C LYS A 5 18.38 2.60 14.04
N LEU A 6 17.81 1.56 13.43
CA LEU A 6 18.44 0.26 13.32
C LEU A 6 19.65 0.33 12.37
N PRO A 7 20.70 -0.48 12.62
CA PRO A 7 21.91 -0.50 11.80
C PRO A 7 21.60 -0.92 10.35
N PHE A 8 22.55 -0.67 9.45
CA PHE A 8 22.45 -1.15 8.08
C PHE A 8 22.28 -2.66 8.01
N PRO A 9 21.59 -3.17 6.97
CA PRO A 9 21.59 -4.60 6.71
C PRO A 9 23.03 -5.09 6.44
N PRO A 10 23.38 -6.35 6.80
CA PRO A 10 24.74 -6.87 6.67
C PRO A 10 25.35 -6.87 5.25
N ASN A 11 24.54 -6.65 4.21
CA ASN A 11 24.96 -6.62 2.82
C ASN A 11 24.73 -5.22 2.19
N VAL A 12 24.86 -4.14 2.97
CA VAL A 12 24.62 -2.77 2.49
C VAL A 12 25.52 -2.41 1.31
N ASP A 13 26.73 -2.97 1.25
CA ASP A 13 27.71 -2.74 0.17
C ASP A 13 27.23 -3.22 -1.21
N LYS A 14 26.17 -4.05 -1.27
CA LYS A 14 25.54 -4.47 -2.54
C LYS A 14 24.55 -3.43 -3.07
N PHE A 15 24.26 -2.39 -2.29
CA PHE A 15 23.38 -1.30 -2.69
C PHE A 15 24.25 -0.09 -3.00
N ASP A 16 23.94 0.58 -4.11
CA ASP A 16 24.52 1.88 -4.41
C ASP A 16 23.60 2.98 -3.84
N MET A 17 24.14 3.79 -2.93
CA MET A 17 23.51 5.01 -2.38
C MET A 17 22.25 4.76 -1.52
N TRP A 18 22.48 4.41 -0.25
CA TRP A 18 21.49 4.14 0.81
C TRP A 18 21.00 5.41 1.52
N ILE A 19 20.14 6.18 0.84
CA ILE A 19 19.65 7.49 1.33
C ILE A 19 18.15 7.44 1.61
N ASP A 20 17.33 7.18 0.59
CA ASP A 20 15.87 6.98 0.75
C ASP A 20 15.62 5.90 1.82
N GLU A 21 16.37 4.81 1.73
CA GLU A 21 16.25 3.63 2.58
C GLU A 21 16.60 3.91 4.05
N ALA A 22 17.52 4.85 4.30
CA ALA A 22 17.87 5.29 5.65
C ALA A 22 16.79 6.14 6.33
N ILE A 23 15.88 6.74 5.55
CA ILE A 23 14.80 7.59 6.07
C ILE A 23 13.51 6.77 6.21
N TRP A 24 13.12 6.06 5.15
CA TRP A 24 11.81 5.41 5.05
C TRP A 24 11.85 3.87 5.09
N GLY A 25 13.02 3.25 4.97
CA GLY A 25 13.14 1.80 4.77
C GLY A 25 13.09 1.41 3.31
N VAL A 26 12.81 0.14 3.02
CA VAL A 26 12.70 -0.33 1.62
C VAL A 26 11.79 0.57 0.79
N ARG A 27 12.17 0.74 -0.47
CA ARG A 27 11.69 1.78 -1.38
C ARG A 27 10.17 1.80 -1.49
N LEU A 28 9.53 2.79 -0.86
CA LEU A 28 8.17 3.19 -1.17
C LEU A 28 8.07 3.51 -2.67
N TYR A 29 7.20 2.80 -3.38
CA TYR A 29 7.15 2.81 -4.85
C TYR A 29 5.81 3.33 -5.38
N ASP A 30 5.85 4.22 -6.36
CA ASP A 30 4.67 4.93 -6.86
C ASP A 30 3.75 4.05 -7.72
N GLU A 31 4.30 3.08 -8.47
CA GLU A 31 3.51 2.16 -9.30
C GLU A 31 3.01 0.92 -8.54
N GLN A 32 3.52 0.67 -7.33
CA GLN A 32 2.97 -0.36 -6.44
C GLN A 32 1.83 0.30 -5.65
N LEU A 33 0.63 0.30 -6.23
CA LEU A 33 -0.54 0.91 -5.60
C LEU A 33 -1.00 0.12 -4.36
N PRO A 34 -1.85 0.71 -3.49
CA PRO A 34 -2.22 0.12 -2.21
C PRO A 34 -2.76 -1.31 -2.29
N TRP A 35 -3.52 -1.65 -3.33
CA TRP A 35 -3.98 -3.02 -3.55
C TRP A 35 -2.81 -4.00 -3.80
N LEU A 36 -1.84 -3.62 -4.62
CA LEU A 36 -0.64 -4.43 -4.88
C LEU A 36 0.24 -4.53 -3.63
N THR A 37 0.35 -3.47 -2.84
CA THR A 37 0.97 -3.51 -1.50
C THR A 37 0.28 -4.53 -0.61
N PHE A 38 -1.05 -4.53 -0.57
CA PHE A 38 -1.81 -5.47 0.26
C PHE A 38 -1.66 -6.92 -0.22
N LEU A 39 -1.62 -7.17 -1.53
CA LEU A 39 -1.38 -8.51 -2.09
C LEU A 39 0.04 -9.01 -1.82
N GLU A 40 1.07 -8.15 -1.89
CA GLU A 40 2.44 -8.49 -1.47
C GLU A 40 2.50 -8.80 0.03
N PHE A 41 1.84 -7.99 0.86
CA PHE A 41 1.68 -8.24 2.29
C PHE A 41 1.04 -9.61 2.58
N LEU A 42 -0.05 -9.96 1.90
CA LEU A 42 -0.73 -11.23 2.09
C LEU A 42 0.13 -12.44 1.71
N GLN A 43 1.07 -12.31 0.77
CA GLN A 43 2.03 -13.39 0.47
C GLN A 43 2.92 -13.69 1.67
N VAL A 44 3.47 -12.65 2.29
CA VAL A 44 4.29 -12.80 3.49
C VAL A 44 3.47 -13.41 4.63
N VAL A 45 2.26 -12.89 4.87
CA VAL A 45 1.37 -13.39 5.91
C VAL A 45 1.03 -14.86 5.71
N GLN A 46 0.67 -15.26 4.48
CA GLN A 46 0.32 -16.65 4.19
C GLN A 46 1.53 -17.58 4.34
N TYR A 47 2.71 -17.19 3.88
CA TYR A 47 3.92 -18.00 4.07
C TYR A 47 4.27 -18.15 5.56
N LYS A 48 4.12 -17.07 6.33
CA LYS A 48 4.40 -17.05 7.78
C LYS A 48 3.21 -17.47 8.64
N ALA A 49 2.12 -17.98 8.08
CA ALA A 49 0.85 -18.16 8.80
C ALA A 49 0.91 -19.09 10.03
N LYS A 50 1.90 -20.00 10.12
CA LYS A 50 2.13 -20.82 11.32
C LYS A 50 2.72 -20.03 12.49
N ARG A 51 3.43 -18.94 12.21
CA ARG A 51 4.02 -18.01 13.18
C ARG A 51 3.99 -16.59 12.59
N PRO A 52 2.79 -15.99 12.45
CA PRO A 52 2.63 -14.73 11.75
C PRO A 52 3.12 -13.57 12.61
N PHE A 53 3.54 -12.49 11.95
CA PHE A 53 3.89 -11.21 12.57
C PHE A 53 4.95 -11.29 13.67
N TRP A 54 5.95 -12.14 13.49
CA TRP A 54 7.06 -12.32 14.41
C TRP A 54 8.40 -12.06 13.73
N GLU A 55 9.28 -11.29 14.39
CA GLU A 55 10.67 -11.07 14.02
C GLU A 55 11.56 -11.66 15.13
N GLU A 56 12.44 -12.60 14.77
CA GLU A 56 13.50 -13.08 15.68
C GLU A 56 14.57 -12.01 15.87
N CYS A 57 15.03 -11.49 14.73
CA CYS A 57 15.94 -10.37 14.59
C CYS A 57 15.30 -9.38 13.64
N TYR A 58 15.54 -8.08 13.85
CA TYR A 58 15.01 -7.06 12.96
C TYR A 58 15.56 -7.23 11.54
N ASN A 59 14.69 -7.03 10.55
CA ASN A 59 15.07 -6.98 9.13
C ASN A 59 15.72 -8.28 8.61
N THR A 60 15.38 -9.44 9.19
CA THR A 60 15.81 -10.77 8.72
C THR A 60 14.66 -11.59 8.12
N LEU A 61 13.60 -10.93 7.66
CA LEU A 61 12.46 -11.59 7.03
C LEU A 61 12.91 -12.31 5.75
N SER A 62 12.57 -13.59 5.66
CA SER A 62 12.76 -14.45 4.49
C SER A 62 11.49 -15.28 4.29
N TYR A 63 11.04 -15.41 3.05
CA TYR A 63 9.84 -16.15 2.69
C TYR A 63 9.89 -16.63 1.24
N GLU A 64 8.98 -17.54 0.90
CA GLU A 64 8.77 -17.95 -0.49
C GLU A 64 7.43 -17.43 -0.99
N THR A 65 7.37 -17.24 -2.30
CA THR A 65 6.21 -16.71 -2.99
C THR A 65 5.69 -17.69 -4.02
N PHE A 66 4.37 -17.89 -4.04
CA PHE A 66 3.75 -18.78 -5.01
C PHE A 66 3.71 -18.15 -6.41
N THR A 67 3.95 -18.96 -7.45
CA THR A 67 3.96 -18.49 -8.85
C THR A 67 2.58 -18.56 -9.49
N ARG A 68 1.89 -19.70 -9.32
CA ARG A 68 0.54 -19.99 -9.85
C ARG A 68 0.42 -19.83 -11.37
N LEU A 69 1.41 -20.35 -12.11
CA LEU A 69 1.50 -20.21 -13.56
C LEU A 69 0.32 -20.84 -14.30
N TYR A 70 -0.23 -21.96 -13.84
CA TYR A 70 -1.41 -22.56 -14.49
C TYR A 70 -2.62 -21.64 -14.34
N LEU A 71 -2.90 -21.18 -13.12
CA LEU A 71 -3.99 -20.25 -12.86
C LEU A 71 -3.85 -18.98 -13.70
N ARG A 72 -2.66 -18.38 -13.72
CA ARG A 72 -2.38 -17.14 -14.47
C ARG A 72 -2.57 -17.30 -15.96
N ASN A 73 -2.10 -18.41 -16.55
CA ASN A 73 -2.29 -18.66 -17.97
C ASN A 73 -3.78 -18.77 -18.31
N LEU A 74 -4.54 -19.53 -17.52
CA LEU A 74 -5.98 -19.69 -17.72
C LEU A 74 -6.75 -18.37 -17.64
N LEU A 75 -6.38 -17.52 -16.68
CA LEU A 75 -7.10 -16.28 -16.41
C LEU A 75 -6.65 -15.11 -17.27
N PHE A 76 -5.37 -14.97 -17.60
CA PHE A 76 -4.88 -13.73 -18.21
C PHE A 76 -4.17 -13.94 -19.56
N ASN A 77 -3.83 -15.19 -19.91
CA ASN A 77 -3.16 -15.54 -21.17
C ASN A 77 -3.98 -16.54 -21.99
N ASN A 78 -5.30 -16.33 -22.05
CA ASN A 78 -6.25 -17.26 -22.65
C ASN A 78 -7.27 -16.48 -23.51
N PRO A 79 -6.88 -16.07 -24.73
CA PRO A 79 -7.68 -15.20 -25.59
C PRO A 79 -8.89 -15.91 -26.23
N SER A 80 -8.83 -17.24 -26.42
CA SER A 80 -9.87 -18.00 -27.14
C SER A 80 -11.03 -18.48 -26.26
N VAL A 81 -10.89 -18.45 -24.94
CA VAL A 81 -11.85 -19.09 -24.01
C VAL A 81 -13.27 -18.52 -24.08
N GLU A 82 -13.42 -17.25 -24.43
CA GLU A 82 -14.74 -16.60 -24.49
C GLU A 82 -15.41 -16.76 -25.86
N ALA A 83 -14.67 -17.10 -26.92
CA ALA A 83 -15.20 -17.21 -28.29
C ALA A 83 -15.75 -18.61 -28.62
N ILE A 84 -15.31 -19.64 -27.91
CA ILE A 84 -15.67 -21.05 -28.16
C ILE A 84 -17.10 -21.41 -27.67
N PRO A 85 -17.64 -20.85 -26.57
CA PRO A 85 -18.99 -21.15 -26.10
C PRO A 85 -20.10 -20.80 -27.11
N ASP A 86 -19.90 -19.78 -27.95
CA ASP A 86 -20.92 -19.21 -28.84
C ASP A 86 -21.21 -20.06 -30.10
N SER A 87 -20.44 -21.14 -30.33
CA SER A 87 -20.78 -22.09 -31.39
C SER A 87 -21.86 -23.07 -30.89
N SER A 88 -23.13 -22.73 -31.12
CA SER A 88 -24.30 -23.55 -30.79
C SER A 88 -24.32 -24.95 -31.42
N LEU A 89 -23.43 -25.19 -32.39
CA LEU A 89 -23.30 -26.44 -33.16
C LEU A 89 -22.26 -27.42 -32.60
N CYS A 90 -21.51 -27.07 -31.56
CA CYS A 90 -20.49 -27.96 -30.98
C CYS A 90 -20.97 -28.64 -29.70
N SER A 91 -20.76 -29.95 -29.62
CA SER A 91 -20.90 -30.74 -28.40
C SER A 91 -19.89 -30.29 -27.32
N ASN A 92 -20.16 -30.62 -26.06
CA ASN A 92 -19.27 -30.29 -24.94
C ASN A 92 -17.84 -30.81 -25.15
N VAL A 93 -17.68 -32.04 -25.66
CA VAL A 93 -16.38 -32.66 -25.93
C VAL A 93 -15.61 -31.87 -27.00
N GLU A 94 -16.29 -31.52 -28.10
CA GLU A 94 -15.67 -30.73 -29.18
C GLU A 94 -15.24 -29.34 -28.72
N LYS A 95 -15.99 -28.70 -27.81
CA LYS A 95 -15.59 -27.41 -27.20
C LYS A 95 -14.29 -27.55 -26.42
N TRP A 96 -14.17 -28.60 -25.59
CA TRP A 96 -12.94 -28.89 -24.85
C TRP A 96 -11.75 -29.19 -25.76
N ASP A 97 -11.94 -30.01 -26.80
CA ASP A 97 -10.87 -30.37 -27.74
C ASP A 97 -10.37 -29.14 -28.51
N LYS A 98 -11.29 -28.33 -29.04
CA LYS A 98 -10.97 -27.09 -29.76
C LYS A 98 -10.22 -26.09 -28.87
N TRP A 99 -10.69 -25.89 -27.64
CA TRP A 99 -10.05 -24.97 -26.72
C TRP A 99 -8.64 -25.45 -26.35
N LEU A 100 -8.48 -26.70 -25.92
CA LEU A 100 -7.18 -27.25 -25.52
C LEU A 100 -6.16 -27.21 -26.65
N ALA A 101 -6.57 -27.51 -27.89
CA ALA A 101 -5.69 -27.39 -29.05
C ALA A 101 -5.20 -25.95 -29.24
N SER A 102 -6.11 -24.97 -29.20
CA SER A 102 -5.74 -23.55 -29.37
C SER A 102 -4.95 -22.96 -28.20
N PHE A 103 -5.17 -23.47 -26.99
CA PHE A 103 -4.59 -22.90 -25.78
C PHE A 103 -3.15 -23.35 -25.57
N ARG A 104 -2.81 -24.59 -25.92
CA ARG A 104 -1.45 -25.16 -25.74
C ARG A 104 -0.35 -24.31 -26.38
N ASP A 105 -0.62 -23.73 -27.55
CA ASP A 105 0.35 -22.90 -28.28
C ASP A 105 0.58 -21.52 -27.64
N ASN A 106 -0.31 -21.08 -26.74
CA ASN A 106 -0.26 -19.77 -26.09
C ASN A 106 0.33 -19.82 -24.67
N VAL A 107 0.56 -21.00 -24.09
CA VAL A 107 0.98 -21.13 -22.68
C VAL A 107 2.40 -20.60 -22.48
N GLY A 108 2.55 -19.68 -21.52
CA GLY A 108 3.84 -19.11 -21.13
C GLY A 108 4.37 -19.67 -19.81
N GLY A 109 5.68 -19.89 -19.72
CA GLY A 109 6.40 -20.19 -18.48
C GLY A 109 6.26 -21.63 -17.97
N ILE A 110 5.61 -22.53 -18.72
CA ILE A 110 5.40 -23.93 -18.33
C ILE A 110 6.06 -24.83 -19.37
N LYS A 111 7.06 -25.63 -18.96
CA LYS A 111 7.83 -26.49 -19.87
C LYS A 111 7.00 -27.58 -20.54
N LEU A 112 6.13 -28.24 -19.78
CA LEU A 112 5.26 -29.33 -20.23
C LEU A 112 3.81 -29.01 -19.82
N PRO A 113 3.10 -28.16 -20.58
CA PRO A 113 1.75 -27.73 -20.21
C PRO A 113 0.75 -28.88 -20.32
N ASN A 114 0.05 -29.17 -19.22
CA ASN A 114 -1.04 -30.16 -19.17
C ASN A 114 -2.25 -29.56 -18.45
N PHE A 115 -3.35 -29.40 -19.18
CA PHE A 115 -4.61 -28.83 -18.71
C PHE A 115 -5.79 -29.81 -18.81
N ASP A 116 -5.52 -31.09 -19.09
CA ASP A 116 -6.55 -32.09 -19.34
C ASP A 116 -7.38 -32.39 -18.08
N TYR A 117 -6.79 -32.20 -16.90
CA TYR A 117 -7.44 -32.33 -15.58
C TYR A 117 -8.68 -31.43 -15.41
N LEU A 118 -8.81 -30.35 -16.20
CA LEU A 118 -9.97 -29.46 -16.12
C LEU A 118 -11.26 -30.15 -16.59
N ARG A 119 -11.19 -31.08 -17.54
CA ARG A 119 -12.37 -31.82 -18.04
C ARG A 119 -13.04 -32.63 -16.95
N GLU A 120 -12.25 -33.17 -16.03
CA GLU A 120 -12.75 -33.99 -14.92
C GLU A 120 -13.29 -33.15 -13.76
N ARG A 121 -12.90 -31.87 -13.69
CA ARG A 121 -13.28 -30.95 -12.60
C ARG A 121 -14.53 -30.12 -12.89
N PHE A 122 -14.95 -30.04 -14.16
CA PHE A 122 -16.09 -29.24 -14.59
C PHE A 122 -17.11 -30.10 -15.34
N ASN A 123 -18.39 -29.92 -15.01
CA ASN A 123 -19.49 -30.65 -15.64
C ASN A 123 -19.63 -30.30 -17.13
N SER A 124 -19.38 -29.04 -17.50
CA SER A 124 -19.38 -28.57 -18.88
C SER A 124 -18.32 -27.50 -19.13
N PHE A 125 -18.00 -27.27 -20.40
CA PHE A 125 -17.11 -26.20 -20.82
C PHE A 125 -17.64 -24.82 -20.43
N GLU A 126 -18.96 -24.61 -20.48
CA GLU A 126 -19.60 -23.36 -20.09
C GLU A 126 -19.41 -23.05 -18.60
N ASP A 127 -19.47 -24.06 -17.72
CA ASP A 127 -19.21 -23.86 -16.29
C ASP A 127 -17.75 -23.46 -16.04
N PHE A 128 -16.80 -24.05 -16.78
CA PHE A 128 -15.41 -23.63 -16.76
C PHE A 128 -15.25 -22.16 -17.20
N VAL A 129 -15.87 -21.75 -18.32
CA VAL A 129 -15.82 -20.36 -18.79
C VAL A 129 -16.47 -19.40 -17.79
N ARG A 130 -17.57 -19.77 -17.14
CA ARG A 130 -18.22 -18.96 -16.10
C ARG A 130 -17.30 -18.70 -14.91
N VAL A 131 -16.54 -19.71 -14.47
CA VAL A 131 -15.57 -19.54 -13.38
C VAL A 131 -14.42 -18.62 -13.79
N ILE A 132 -13.88 -18.78 -15.01
CA ILE A 132 -12.85 -17.87 -15.54
C ILE A 132 -13.38 -16.44 -15.60
N ARG A 133 -14.59 -16.24 -16.15
CA ARG A 133 -15.21 -14.92 -16.27
C ARG A 133 -15.39 -14.27 -14.91
N PHE A 134 -15.94 -15.00 -13.95
CA PHE A 134 -16.12 -14.51 -12.58
C PHE A 134 -14.79 -14.05 -11.96
N LEU A 135 -13.75 -14.86 -12.05
CA LEU A 135 -12.44 -14.51 -11.47
C LEU A 135 -11.78 -13.32 -12.20
N ARG A 136 -11.91 -13.23 -13.53
CA ARG A 136 -11.43 -12.09 -14.34
C ARG A 136 -12.18 -10.79 -14.02
N GLU A 137 -13.49 -10.85 -13.83
CA GLU A 137 -14.30 -9.67 -13.50
C GLU A 137 -13.98 -9.11 -12.13
N ASN A 138 -13.51 -9.97 -11.22
CA ASN A 138 -13.07 -9.60 -9.88
C ASN A 138 -11.54 -9.48 -9.77
N SER A 139 -10.83 -9.26 -10.89
CA SER A 139 -9.40 -9.00 -10.83
C SER A 139 -9.12 -7.61 -10.25
N ILE A 140 -7.95 -7.47 -9.64
CA ILE A 140 -7.48 -6.22 -9.07
C ILE A 140 -6.87 -5.36 -10.19
N GLU A 141 -7.28 -4.09 -10.26
CA GLU A 141 -6.81 -3.12 -11.25
C GLU A 141 -7.03 -3.57 -12.71
N LYS A 142 -8.26 -3.97 -13.06
CA LYS A 142 -8.62 -4.53 -14.38
C LYS A 142 -8.27 -3.65 -15.59
N ASP A 143 -8.33 -2.32 -15.46
CA ASP A 143 -8.19 -1.36 -16.56
C ASP A 143 -6.74 -0.88 -16.79
N ASN A 144 -5.76 -1.77 -16.64
CA ASN A 144 -4.35 -1.43 -16.85
C ASN A 144 -3.74 -2.17 -18.05
N ASN A 145 -2.78 -1.53 -18.71
CA ASN A 145 -1.99 -2.13 -19.80
C ASN A 145 -0.91 -3.10 -19.25
N LYS A 146 -1.17 -3.79 -18.13
CA LYS A 146 -0.21 -4.74 -17.56
C LYS A 146 -0.21 -6.02 -18.39
N ARG A 147 0.98 -6.59 -18.55
CA ARG A 147 1.16 -7.92 -19.12
C ARG A 147 0.37 -8.96 -18.30
N TRP A 148 -0.04 -10.04 -18.94
CA TRP A 148 -0.85 -11.10 -18.32
C TRP A 148 -0.24 -11.69 -17.04
N SER A 149 1.10 -11.77 -16.96
CA SER A 149 1.83 -12.30 -15.79
C SER A 149 1.94 -11.30 -14.62
N SER A 150 1.42 -10.09 -14.79
CA SER A 150 1.36 -9.01 -13.80
C SER A 150 -0.08 -8.56 -13.50
N GLN A 151 -1.05 -9.44 -13.76
CA GLN A 151 -2.43 -9.30 -13.34
C GLN A 151 -2.68 -10.18 -12.11
N PHE A 152 -3.61 -9.76 -11.25
CA PHE A 152 -3.84 -10.36 -9.93
C PHE A 152 -5.33 -10.50 -9.62
N LEU A 153 -5.66 -11.49 -8.80
CA LEU A 153 -7.03 -11.75 -8.36
C LEU A 153 -7.34 -11.03 -7.07
N PHE A 154 -8.62 -10.77 -6.85
CA PHE A 154 -9.11 -10.49 -5.51
C PHE A 154 -8.78 -11.66 -4.57
N PRO A 155 -8.29 -11.39 -3.33
CA PRO A 155 -7.74 -12.42 -2.45
C PRO A 155 -8.87 -13.17 -1.73
N TYR A 156 -9.62 -13.98 -2.46
CA TYR A 156 -10.68 -14.84 -1.90
C TYR A 156 -10.16 -15.93 -0.96
N GLY A 157 -8.86 -16.20 -0.97
CA GLY A 157 -8.18 -17.15 -0.10
C GLY A 157 -6.75 -17.43 -0.56
N PRO A 158 -6.05 -18.37 0.09
CA PRO A 158 -4.66 -18.70 -0.17
C PRO A 158 -4.33 -19.07 -1.62
N HIS A 159 -5.29 -19.67 -2.36
CA HIS A 159 -5.08 -20.06 -3.76
C HIS A 159 -5.16 -18.90 -4.75
N CYS A 160 -5.54 -17.70 -4.28
CA CYS A 160 -5.53 -16.46 -5.05
C CYS A 160 -4.26 -15.61 -4.79
N ILE A 161 -3.39 -16.05 -3.87
CA ILE A 161 -2.21 -15.30 -3.42
C ILE A 161 -0.98 -15.77 -4.20
N PHE A 162 -0.35 -14.86 -4.95
CA PHE A 162 0.82 -15.16 -5.79
C PHE A 162 1.63 -13.92 -6.17
N THR A 163 2.93 -14.08 -6.45
CA THR A 163 3.88 -12.98 -6.74
C THR A 163 3.84 -12.50 -8.17
N ASP A 164 4.22 -11.25 -8.46
CA ASP A 164 4.45 -10.73 -9.81
C ASP A 164 5.53 -11.54 -10.54
N LEU A 165 5.31 -11.84 -11.82
CA LEU A 165 6.21 -12.70 -12.60
C LEU A 165 6.57 -12.05 -13.93
N GLN A 166 7.83 -12.17 -14.30
CA GLN A 166 8.28 -11.98 -15.67
C GLN A 166 8.40 -13.36 -16.32
N VAL A 167 7.68 -13.52 -17.43
CA VAL A 167 7.67 -14.77 -18.19
C VAL A 167 8.28 -14.50 -19.56
N SER A 168 9.31 -15.27 -19.90
CA SER A 168 9.98 -15.23 -21.20
C SER A 168 10.09 -16.66 -21.72
N ASN A 169 9.30 -16.97 -22.76
CA ASN A 169 9.17 -18.32 -23.31
C ASN A 169 8.82 -19.35 -22.21
N LEU A 170 9.76 -20.25 -21.91
CA LEU A 170 9.62 -21.33 -20.92
C LEU A 170 10.15 -20.97 -19.52
N GLU A 171 10.77 -19.79 -19.38
CA GLU A 171 11.33 -19.35 -18.11
C GLU A 171 10.42 -18.36 -17.39
N CYS A 172 10.44 -18.46 -16.07
CA CYS A 172 9.67 -17.61 -15.20
C CYS A 172 10.50 -17.21 -13.98
N ASN A 173 10.62 -15.89 -13.79
CA ASN A 173 11.32 -15.28 -12.68
C ASN A 173 10.36 -14.39 -11.90
N ALA A 174 10.55 -14.33 -10.57
CA ALA A 174 9.88 -13.34 -9.74
C ALA A 174 10.27 -11.95 -10.24
N ASP A 175 9.29 -11.16 -10.65
CA ASP A 175 9.52 -9.77 -11.03
C ASP A 175 9.17 -8.89 -9.86
N ARG A 176 9.96 -7.85 -9.69
CA ARG A 176 9.72 -6.82 -8.69
C ARG A 176 9.20 -5.56 -9.34
N ARG A 177 8.45 -5.64 -10.44
CA ARG A 177 7.91 -4.43 -11.07
C ARG A 177 6.76 -3.86 -10.25
N PHE A 178 5.83 -4.73 -9.87
CA PHE A 178 4.63 -4.34 -9.12
C PHE A 178 4.66 -4.75 -7.64
N PHE A 179 5.55 -5.66 -7.25
CA PHE A 179 5.85 -6.02 -5.86
C PHE A 179 7.28 -5.55 -5.50
N LYS A 180 7.36 -4.28 -5.11
CA LYS A 180 8.60 -3.51 -4.85
C LYS A 180 8.91 -3.43 -3.34
N ARG A 181 8.48 -4.41 -2.55
CA ARG A 181 8.70 -4.53 -1.10
C ARG A 181 7.88 -3.60 -0.21
N THR A 182 6.96 -2.82 -0.75
CA THR A 182 6.10 -1.96 0.09
C THR A 182 5.17 -2.81 0.98
N GLY A 183 4.73 -3.98 0.51
CA GLY A 183 3.95 -4.94 1.30
C GLY A 183 4.79 -5.67 2.33
N GLU A 184 6.08 -5.89 2.05
CA GLU A 184 7.04 -6.39 3.04
C GLU A 184 7.24 -5.36 4.17
N LEU A 185 7.39 -4.08 3.82
CA LEU A 185 7.46 -2.97 4.77
C LEU A 185 6.21 -2.94 5.67
N LEU A 186 5.02 -3.05 5.07
CA LEU A 186 3.75 -3.12 5.80
C LEU A 186 3.71 -4.31 6.75
N TYR A 187 4.19 -5.48 6.34
CA TYR A 187 4.28 -6.66 7.21
C TYR A 187 5.15 -6.37 8.44
N LEU A 188 6.33 -5.78 8.26
CA LEU A 188 7.21 -5.40 9.37
C LEU A 188 6.57 -4.34 10.29
N MET A 189 5.85 -3.37 9.73
CA MET A 189 5.10 -2.39 10.53
C MET A 189 4.06 -3.09 11.41
N ILE A 190 3.32 -4.06 10.89
CA ILE A 190 2.36 -4.84 11.68
C ILE A 190 3.07 -5.71 12.73
N CYS A 191 4.19 -6.35 12.41
CA CYS A 191 5.00 -7.07 13.41
C CYS A 191 5.32 -6.19 14.62
N ARG A 192 5.78 -4.95 14.35
CA ARG A 192 6.23 -4.00 15.37
C ARG A 192 5.11 -3.20 16.03
N SER A 193 3.86 -3.34 15.56
CA SER A 193 2.69 -2.67 16.13
C SER A 193 2.25 -3.24 17.49
N ASN A 194 2.64 -4.49 17.79
CA ASN A 194 2.12 -5.34 18.87
C ASN A 194 0.65 -5.79 18.71
N CYS A 195 0.07 -5.61 17.53
CA CYS A 195 -1.32 -5.99 17.20
C CYS A 195 -1.40 -7.10 16.14
N GLY A 196 -0.25 -7.69 15.76
CA GLY A 196 -0.18 -8.68 14.67
C GLY A 196 -1.05 -9.91 14.88
N ALA A 197 -1.09 -10.46 16.11
CA ALA A 197 -1.91 -11.63 16.42
C ALA A 197 -3.41 -11.40 16.20
N ASP A 198 -3.91 -10.22 16.57
CA ASP A 198 -5.32 -9.85 16.36
C ASP A 198 -5.62 -9.66 14.87
N ILE A 199 -4.74 -8.96 14.14
CA ILE A 199 -4.88 -8.79 12.69
C ILE A 199 -4.88 -10.15 11.97
N PHE A 200 -3.98 -11.06 12.34
CA PHE A 200 -3.95 -12.40 11.76
C PHE A 200 -5.28 -13.12 11.98
N ARG A 201 -5.83 -13.08 13.20
CA ARG A 201 -7.11 -13.71 13.53
C ARG A 201 -8.24 -13.20 12.64
N TYR A 202 -8.30 -11.90 12.37
CA TYR A 202 -9.30 -11.33 11.46
C TYR A 202 -9.09 -11.77 10.01
N LEU A 203 -7.86 -11.72 9.50
CA LEU A 203 -7.56 -12.19 8.14
C LEU A 203 -7.88 -13.68 7.94
N GLU A 204 -7.59 -14.51 8.95
CA GLU A 204 -7.95 -15.93 8.95
C GLU A 204 -9.47 -16.14 9.05
N THR A 205 -10.17 -15.35 9.87
CA THR A 205 -11.64 -15.41 10.01
C THR A 205 -12.36 -15.07 8.70
N ILE A 206 -11.87 -14.05 7.98
CA ILE A 206 -12.37 -13.70 6.63
C ILE A 206 -12.03 -14.82 5.63
N GLY A 207 -11.01 -15.63 5.92
CA GLY A 207 -10.57 -16.75 5.10
C GLY A 207 -9.66 -16.35 3.94
N VAL A 208 -9.02 -15.17 4.02
CA VAL A 208 -8.03 -14.73 3.01
C VAL A 208 -6.69 -15.45 3.18
N VAL A 209 -6.35 -15.82 4.41
CA VAL A 209 -5.16 -16.59 4.78
C VAL A 209 -5.53 -17.72 5.74
N THR A 210 -4.62 -18.66 5.99
CA THR A 210 -4.81 -19.69 7.02
C THR A 210 -3.48 -20.25 7.54
N SER A 211 -3.43 -20.61 8.83
CA SER A 211 -2.32 -21.36 9.42
C SER A 211 -2.29 -22.83 9.00
N ASN A 212 -3.42 -23.36 8.53
CA ASN A 212 -3.63 -24.78 8.20
C ASN A 212 -3.46 -25.07 6.71
N TYR A 213 -2.68 -24.26 6.01
CA TYR A 213 -2.47 -24.43 4.57
C TYR A 213 -1.74 -25.74 4.29
N SER A 214 -2.33 -26.57 3.45
CA SER A 214 -1.81 -27.86 2.98
C SER A 214 -2.35 -28.13 1.57
N SER A 215 -1.84 -29.15 0.89
CA SER A 215 -2.35 -29.61 -0.40
C SER A 215 -3.83 -30.05 -0.35
N GLU A 216 -4.34 -30.39 0.83
CA GLU A 216 -5.73 -30.79 1.06
C GLU A 216 -6.65 -29.62 1.46
N TYR A 217 -6.08 -28.46 1.80
CA TYR A 217 -6.85 -27.30 2.21
C TYR A 217 -7.71 -26.81 1.03
N LYS A 218 -9.02 -26.70 1.24
CA LYS A 218 -9.96 -26.22 0.21
C LYS A 218 -10.40 -24.78 0.42
N GLY A 219 -10.38 -24.30 1.66
CA GLY A 219 -10.90 -22.99 2.04
C GLY A 219 -12.39 -22.78 1.76
N ASN A 220 -12.79 -21.51 1.73
CA ASN A 220 -14.17 -21.09 1.46
C ASN A 220 -14.57 -21.36 -0.01
N LYS A 221 -15.87 -21.19 -0.31
CA LYS A 221 -16.42 -21.47 -1.64
C LYS A 221 -15.76 -20.69 -2.78
N TRP A 222 -15.29 -19.46 -2.53
CA TRP A 222 -14.67 -18.61 -3.53
C TRP A 222 -13.22 -19.02 -3.80
N ASN A 223 -12.46 -19.34 -2.76
CA ASN A 223 -11.12 -19.94 -2.85
C ASN A 223 -11.13 -21.26 -3.63
N ARG A 224 -12.20 -22.06 -3.49
CA ARG A 224 -12.37 -23.32 -4.26
C ARG A 224 -12.48 -23.11 -5.76
N LEU A 225 -12.99 -21.95 -6.20
CA LEU A 225 -13.04 -21.59 -7.64
C LEU A 225 -11.64 -21.36 -8.21
N ALA A 226 -10.73 -20.75 -7.43
CA ALA A 226 -9.35 -20.64 -7.85
C ALA A 226 -8.62 -22.00 -7.80
N LEU A 227 -8.91 -22.81 -6.77
CA LEU A 227 -8.32 -24.14 -6.60
C LEU A 227 -8.66 -25.10 -7.75
N CYS A 228 -9.91 -25.10 -8.23
CA CYS A 228 -10.32 -26.02 -9.29
C CYS A 228 -9.57 -25.78 -10.62
N LEU A 229 -9.04 -24.58 -10.83
CA LEU A 229 -8.21 -24.20 -11.97
C LEU A 229 -6.71 -24.52 -11.81
N GLN A 230 -6.29 -25.16 -10.72
CA GLN A 230 -4.87 -25.39 -10.42
C GLN A 230 -4.55 -26.88 -10.24
N PRO A 231 -3.54 -27.42 -10.96
CA PRO A 231 -3.02 -28.75 -10.68
C PRO A 231 -2.11 -28.73 -9.44
N THR A 232 -1.85 -29.89 -8.84
CA THR A 232 -1.02 -30.01 -7.61
C THR A 232 0.34 -29.33 -7.73
N GLN A 233 1.03 -29.51 -8.86
CA GLN A 233 2.34 -28.89 -9.12
C GLN A 233 2.32 -27.35 -9.14
N ASP A 234 1.19 -26.73 -9.47
CA ASP A 234 1.04 -25.27 -9.42
C ASP A 234 0.82 -24.78 -7.98
N LEU A 235 0.29 -25.65 -7.10
CA LEU A 235 0.09 -25.36 -5.68
C LEU A 235 1.40 -25.35 -4.90
N GLU A 236 2.39 -26.11 -5.38
CA GLU A 236 3.71 -26.29 -4.75
C GLU A 236 4.79 -25.40 -5.40
N SER A 237 4.50 -24.76 -6.54
CA SER A 237 5.47 -23.92 -7.23
C SER A 237 5.70 -22.58 -6.51
N SER A 238 6.91 -22.40 -6.00
CA SER A 238 7.34 -21.20 -5.31
C SER A 238 8.68 -20.64 -5.81
N LYS A 239 8.98 -19.40 -5.42
CA LYS A 239 10.25 -18.70 -5.63
C LYS A 239 10.66 -18.00 -4.34
N ASP A 240 11.96 -18.01 -4.05
CA ASP A 240 12.53 -17.27 -2.92
C ASP A 240 12.30 -15.76 -3.06
N SER A 241 11.98 -15.09 -1.95
CA SER A 241 11.74 -13.64 -1.93
C SER A 241 12.98 -12.80 -2.25
N GLY A 242 14.18 -13.37 -2.14
CA GLY A 242 15.47 -12.68 -2.21
C GLY A 242 15.85 -12.01 -0.88
N ASN A 243 16.67 -10.96 -0.95
CA ASN A 243 17.21 -10.28 0.24
C ASN A 243 16.12 -9.83 1.21
N SER A 244 16.42 -9.80 2.51
CA SER A 244 15.46 -9.33 3.51
C SER A 244 15.11 -7.84 3.36
N PRO A 245 13.84 -7.46 3.61
CA PRO A 245 13.43 -6.06 3.69
C PRO A 245 14.01 -5.34 4.91
N TYR A 246 14.03 -4.02 4.83
CA TYR A 246 14.53 -3.13 5.87
C TYR A 246 13.45 -2.10 6.25
N LEU A 247 13.15 -2.03 7.54
CA LEU A 247 12.35 -0.97 8.16
C LEU A 247 13.23 -0.30 9.23
N PRO A 248 13.49 1.04 9.19
CA PRO A 248 14.61 1.63 9.92
C PRO A 248 14.40 1.74 11.42
N TYR A 249 13.15 1.72 11.89
CA TYR A 249 12.84 1.96 13.29
C TYR A 249 12.16 0.73 13.90
N ALA A 250 12.63 0.33 15.07
CA ALA A 250 12.05 -0.75 15.86
C ALA A 250 10.64 -0.40 16.38
N ASN A 251 10.43 0.86 16.75
CA ASN A 251 9.16 1.32 17.31
C ASN A 251 8.83 2.73 16.80
N LEU A 252 7.63 2.89 16.26
CA LEU A 252 7.04 4.17 15.88
C LEU A 252 5.54 4.15 16.21
N PRO A 253 4.97 5.26 16.71
CA PRO A 253 3.52 5.37 16.91
C PRO A 253 2.71 5.04 15.66
N GLU A 254 3.22 5.43 14.48
CA GLU A 254 2.60 5.20 13.17
C GLU A 254 2.26 3.71 12.94
N TYR A 255 3.10 2.78 13.42
CA TYR A 255 2.86 1.33 13.25
C TYR A 255 1.64 0.86 14.03
N ARG A 256 1.49 1.36 15.27
CA ARG A 256 0.39 1.01 16.15
C ARG A 256 -0.91 1.66 15.72
N GLU A 257 -0.87 2.92 15.30
CA GLU A 257 -2.08 3.63 14.84
C GLU A 257 -2.63 3.02 13.54
N LEU A 258 -1.76 2.59 12.61
CA LEU A 258 -2.16 1.79 11.44
C LEU A 258 -2.88 0.51 11.87
N ALA A 259 -2.29 -0.27 12.78
CA ALA A 259 -2.86 -1.53 13.21
C ALA A 259 -4.19 -1.37 13.97
N LYS A 260 -4.33 -0.32 14.78
CA LYS A 260 -5.59 -0.01 15.46
C LYS A 260 -6.72 0.30 14.48
N ASP A 261 -6.44 1.04 13.42
CA ASP A 261 -7.45 1.34 12.39
C ASP A 261 -7.88 0.08 11.64
N TRP A 262 -6.95 -0.84 11.37
CA TRP A 262 -7.28 -2.14 10.80
C TRP A 262 -8.22 -2.92 11.71
N ILE A 263 -7.88 -3.05 12.98
CA ILE A 263 -8.72 -3.73 13.98
C ILE A 263 -10.10 -3.08 14.01
N ARG A 264 -10.17 -1.75 14.01
CA ARG A 264 -11.44 -1.03 14.08
C ARG A 264 -12.33 -1.29 12.87
N ILE A 265 -11.75 -1.36 11.68
CA ILE A 265 -12.48 -1.71 10.46
C ILE A 265 -12.92 -3.19 10.50
N PHE A 266 -12.08 -4.10 10.99
CA PHE A 266 -12.44 -5.51 11.12
C PHE A 266 -13.52 -5.79 12.17
N GLU A 267 -13.59 -4.98 13.22
CA GLU A 267 -14.66 -5.04 14.24
C GLU A 267 -16.02 -4.57 13.71
N CYS A 268 -16.04 -3.87 12.58
CA CYS A 268 -17.30 -3.53 11.91
C CYS A 268 -17.94 -4.82 11.38
N SER A 269 -19.26 -4.92 11.51
CA SER A 269 -20.09 -6.01 10.99
C SER A 269 -20.27 -5.93 9.47
N LEU A 270 -19.16 -5.82 8.75
CA LEU A 270 -19.11 -5.83 7.30
C LEU A 270 -19.22 -7.27 6.77
N PRO A 271 -20.01 -7.51 5.71
CA PRO A 271 -20.09 -8.84 5.11
C PRO A 271 -18.76 -9.30 4.51
N ASN A 272 -18.36 -10.53 4.79
CA ASN A 272 -17.29 -11.26 4.10
C ASN A 272 -16.01 -10.42 3.88
N TYR A 273 -15.72 -10.06 2.62
CA TYR A 273 -14.50 -9.38 2.18
C TYR A 273 -14.66 -7.86 2.06
N ASP A 274 -15.81 -7.30 2.43
CA ASP A 274 -16.13 -5.88 2.25
C ASP A 274 -15.24 -4.98 3.13
N ALA A 275 -14.61 -5.53 4.16
CA ALA A 275 -13.58 -4.84 4.92
C ALA A 275 -12.30 -4.57 4.10
N LEU A 276 -11.95 -5.43 3.14
CA LEU A 276 -10.64 -5.35 2.46
C LEU A 276 -10.41 -4.05 1.68
N PRO A 277 -11.37 -3.52 0.89
CA PRO A 277 -11.20 -2.21 0.26
C PRO A 277 -10.94 -1.07 1.26
N HIS A 278 -11.56 -1.13 2.44
CA HIS A 278 -11.35 -0.14 3.50
C HIS A 278 -9.99 -0.31 4.17
N ILE A 279 -9.55 -1.55 4.39
CA ILE A 279 -8.20 -1.88 4.87
C ILE A 279 -7.13 -1.36 3.89
N VAL A 280 -7.30 -1.59 2.59
CA VAL A 280 -6.40 -1.09 1.54
C VAL A 280 -6.36 0.43 1.52
N THR A 281 -7.52 1.08 1.59
CA THR A 281 -7.63 2.54 1.58
C THR A 281 -6.96 3.16 2.82
N ILE A 282 -7.23 2.65 4.02
CA ILE A 282 -6.66 3.20 5.25
C ILE A 282 -5.15 2.93 5.34
N THR A 283 -4.68 1.80 4.81
CA THR A 283 -3.25 1.50 4.67
C THR A 283 -2.56 2.52 3.80
N GLY A 284 -3.16 2.89 2.67
CA GLY A 284 -2.62 3.94 1.82
C GLY A 284 -2.52 5.30 2.51
N LEU A 285 -3.52 5.65 3.34
CA LEU A 285 -3.44 6.86 4.17
C LEU A 285 -2.27 6.80 5.16
N HIS A 286 -2.14 5.69 5.90
CA HIS A 286 -1.06 5.53 6.89
C HIS A 286 0.33 5.52 6.26
N LEU A 287 0.50 4.94 5.07
CA LEU A 287 1.79 4.97 4.37
C LEU A 287 2.14 6.37 3.84
N ILE A 288 1.13 7.18 3.46
CA ILE A 288 1.34 8.62 3.17
C ILE A 288 1.75 9.37 4.44
N ILE A 289 1.07 9.12 5.57
CA ILE A 289 1.41 9.73 6.85
C ILE A 289 2.83 9.34 7.26
N TYR A 290 3.19 8.06 7.20
CA TYR A 290 4.54 7.58 7.47
C TYR A 290 5.59 8.29 6.60
N LEU A 291 5.37 8.39 5.28
CA LEU A 291 6.26 9.13 4.37
C LEU A 291 6.51 10.55 4.87
N LEU A 292 5.44 11.30 5.16
CA LEU A 292 5.52 12.71 5.52
C LEU A 292 6.03 12.92 6.96
N SER A 293 5.59 12.11 7.92
CA SER A 293 6.07 12.13 9.31
C SER A 293 7.56 11.86 9.39
N ARG A 294 8.08 10.89 8.61
CA ARG A 294 9.54 10.65 8.55
C ARG A 294 10.28 11.79 7.88
N ALA A 295 9.74 12.37 6.80
CA ALA A 295 10.34 13.55 6.18
C ALA A 295 10.43 14.74 7.17
N LEU A 296 9.36 15.02 7.91
CA LEU A 296 9.33 16.07 8.93
C LEU A 296 10.30 15.79 10.08
N ALA A 297 10.36 14.54 10.57
CA ALA A 297 11.30 14.14 11.61
C ALA A 297 12.76 14.32 11.15
N THR A 298 13.07 13.97 9.90
CA THR A 298 14.39 14.18 9.30
C THR A 298 14.72 15.66 9.18
N LEU A 299 13.75 16.52 8.90
CA LEU A 299 13.90 17.98 8.86
C LEU A 299 13.92 18.63 10.26
N GLU A 300 13.96 17.83 11.33
CA GLU A 300 13.90 18.27 12.73
C GLU A 300 12.64 19.09 13.07
N ARG A 301 11.53 18.79 12.40
CA ARG A 301 10.20 19.38 12.63
C ARG A 301 9.29 18.41 13.36
N GLU A 302 8.16 18.93 13.85
CA GLU A 302 7.15 18.09 14.50
C GLU A 302 6.61 17.03 13.51
N PRO A 303 6.65 15.73 13.86
CA PRO A 303 6.41 14.64 12.91
C PRO A 303 4.92 14.36 12.65
N THR A 304 4.07 15.39 12.73
CA THR A 304 2.62 15.32 12.51
C THR A 304 2.28 16.08 11.23
N PRO A 305 2.04 15.39 10.10
CA PRO A 305 1.73 16.05 8.84
C PRO A 305 0.36 16.72 8.91
N ARG A 306 0.25 17.91 8.32
CA ARG A 306 -1.01 18.65 8.20
C ARG A 306 -1.64 18.43 6.83
N PHE A 307 -2.96 18.21 6.81
CA PHE A 307 -3.75 18.14 5.58
C PHE A 307 -4.95 19.07 5.68
N ILE A 308 -4.89 20.20 4.96
CA ILE A 308 -6.05 21.09 4.83
C ILE A 308 -6.96 20.51 3.75
N LEU A 309 -8.16 20.08 4.13
CA LEU A 309 -9.07 19.38 3.22
C LEU A 309 -10.16 20.32 2.71
N GLU A 310 -10.22 20.50 1.39
CA GLU A 310 -11.39 21.14 0.78
C GLU A 310 -12.50 20.12 0.58
N ILE A 311 -13.68 20.41 1.14
CA ILE A 311 -14.92 19.74 0.73
C ILE A 311 -15.47 20.48 -0.49
N ILE A 312 -15.46 19.79 -1.63
CA ILE A 312 -15.70 20.38 -2.96
C ILE A 312 -16.86 21.37 -2.95
N ALA A 313 -16.53 22.64 -3.23
CA ALA A 313 -17.46 23.74 -3.33
C ALA A 313 -17.76 24.12 -4.80
N PRO A 314 -18.95 24.65 -5.11
CA PRO A 314 -19.31 25.10 -6.46
C PRO A 314 -18.47 26.31 -6.93
N LYS A 315 -18.04 27.17 -6.00
CA LYS A 315 -17.18 28.33 -6.25
C LYS A 315 -15.81 28.13 -5.59
N LYS A 316 -14.80 28.87 -6.05
CA LYS A 316 -13.47 28.88 -5.43
C LYS A 316 -13.57 29.51 -4.03
N THR A 317 -12.96 28.87 -3.04
CA THR A 317 -12.90 29.31 -1.63
C THR A 317 -11.45 29.51 -1.19
N THR A 318 -11.23 30.18 -0.06
CA THR A 318 -9.90 30.31 0.55
C THR A 318 -9.34 28.95 0.94
N VAL A 319 -10.19 28.09 1.53
CA VAL A 319 -9.84 26.68 1.87
C VAL A 319 -9.32 25.91 0.65
N ARG A 320 -9.86 26.14 -0.55
CA ARG A 320 -9.34 25.53 -1.79
C ARG A 320 -7.89 25.94 -2.06
N SER A 321 -7.55 27.22 -1.88
CA SER A 321 -6.18 27.69 -2.08
C SER A 321 -5.25 27.06 -1.05
N LEU A 322 -5.61 27.14 0.23
CA LEU A 322 -4.85 26.56 1.33
C LEU A 322 -4.64 25.04 1.18
N ALA A 323 -5.67 24.30 0.76
CA ALA A 323 -5.58 22.88 0.46
C ALA A 323 -4.63 22.57 -0.71
N SER A 324 -4.60 23.43 -1.74
CA SER A 324 -3.64 23.33 -2.84
C SER A 324 -2.22 23.65 -2.39
N ASP A 325 -2.03 24.67 -1.56
CA ASP A 325 -0.71 25.08 -1.07
C ASP A 325 -0.15 24.03 -0.11
N GLN A 326 -0.94 23.54 0.86
CA GLN A 326 -0.56 22.45 1.75
C GLN A 326 -0.21 21.16 0.99
N TYR A 327 -0.96 20.84 -0.07
CA TYR A 327 -0.64 19.69 -0.92
C TYR A 327 0.75 19.82 -1.55
N GLN A 328 1.10 21.00 -2.08
CA GLN A 328 2.42 21.23 -2.69
C GLN A 328 3.54 21.18 -1.64
N THR A 329 3.31 21.79 -0.47
CA THR A 329 4.22 21.71 0.67
C THR A 329 4.53 20.26 1.01
N ASN A 330 3.49 19.45 1.27
CA ASN A 330 3.66 18.04 1.62
C ASN A 330 4.33 17.24 0.49
N ASN A 331 3.99 17.51 -0.77
CA ASN A 331 4.60 16.83 -1.91
C ASN A 331 6.11 17.14 -2.06
N SER A 332 6.58 18.27 -1.52
CA SER A 332 8.00 18.65 -1.56
C SER A 332 8.81 18.17 -0.36
N LEU A 333 8.16 17.77 0.75
CA LEU A 333 8.84 17.37 2.00
C LEU A 333 9.82 16.21 1.82
N PRO A 334 9.51 15.11 1.08
CA PRO A 334 10.46 14.01 0.93
C PRO A 334 11.78 14.43 0.27
N GLN A 335 11.72 15.29 -0.75
CA GLN A 335 12.95 15.82 -1.37
C GLN A 335 13.73 16.71 -0.41
N GLN A 336 13.05 17.61 0.31
CA GLN A 336 13.70 18.46 1.34
C GLN A 336 14.40 17.61 2.40
N ALA A 337 13.77 16.51 2.84
CA ALA A 337 14.34 15.61 3.84
C ALA A 337 15.63 14.94 3.36
N ILE A 338 15.70 14.54 2.09
CA ILE A 338 16.92 13.99 1.48
C ILE A 338 18.02 15.03 1.42
N GLU A 339 17.70 16.22 0.93
CA GLU A 339 18.66 17.32 0.84
C GLU A 339 19.22 17.66 2.22
N HIS A 340 18.36 17.76 3.23
CA HIS A 340 18.78 18.00 4.61
C HIS A 340 19.61 16.83 5.17
N TYR A 341 19.19 15.57 4.95
CA TYR A 341 19.93 14.41 5.44
C TYR A 341 21.36 14.34 4.88
N ILE A 342 21.53 14.63 3.58
CA ILE A 342 22.85 14.67 2.95
C ILE A 342 23.65 15.87 3.47
N ASN A 343 23.06 17.06 3.49
CA ASN A 343 23.73 18.28 3.93
C ASN A 343 24.13 18.22 5.42
N SER A 344 23.41 17.48 6.27
CA SER A 344 23.77 17.27 7.68
C SER A 344 25.15 16.64 7.87
N THR A 345 25.72 16.03 6.82
CA THR A 345 27.10 15.51 6.82
C THR A 345 28.11 16.63 7.12
N THR A 346 27.85 17.86 6.68
CA THR A 346 28.75 18.99 6.93
C THR A 346 28.79 19.40 8.40
N GLU A 347 27.85 18.94 9.22
CA GLU A 347 27.79 19.26 10.65
C GLU A 347 28.59 18.25 11.49
N LEU A 348 29.08 17.16 10.88
CA LEU A 348 29.83 16.12 11.58
C LEU A 348 31.25 16.57 11.91
N THR A 349 31.73 16.21 13.09
CA THR A 349 33.11 16.50 13.51
C THR A 349 34.14 15.84 12.59
N GLU A 350 33.89 14.61 12.15
CA GLU A 350 34.77 13.91 11.20
C GLU A 350 34.84 14.62 9.84
N TRP A 351 33.73 15.19 9.36
CA TRP A 351 33.71 15.98 8.13
C TRP A 351 34.54 17.27 8.27
N GLN A 352 34.37 17.99 9.39
CA GLN A 352 35.14 19.21 9.65
C GLN A 352 36.64 18.95 9.78
N THR A 353 37.03 17.80 10.35
CA THR A 353 38.42 17.36 10.41
C THR A 353 38.97 17.04 9.02
N CYS A 354 38.21 16.29 8.21
CA CYS A 354 38.55 15.92 6.84
C CYS A 354 38.84 17.16 5.97
N LEU A 355 38.09 18.25 6.10
CA LEU A 355 38.34 19.48 5.33
C LEU A 355 39.72 20.12 5.57
N ASN A 356 40.35 19.82 6.70
CA ASN A 356 41.66 20.36 7.08
C ASN A 356 42.80 19.35 6.93
N SER A 357 42.54 18.16 6.38
CA SER A 357 43.55 17.10 6.26
C SER A 357 44.44 17.28 5.04
N GLU A 358 45.49 16.46 4.94
CA GLU A 358 46.38 16.45 3.76
C GLU A 358 45.73 15.80 2.53
N THR A 359 44.74 14.93 2.77
CA THR A 359 43.97 14.18 1.76
C THR A 359 42.45 14.35 1.95
N PRO A 360 41.91 15.59 1.88
CA PRO A 360 40.49 15.83 2.16
C PRO A 360 39.55 15.04 1.25
N ARG A 361 39.95 14.82 -0.01
CA ARG A 361 39.11 14.12 -0.98
C ARG A 361 38.97 12.64 -0.64
N GLU A 362 40.08 11.95 -0.37
CA GLU A 362 40.06 10.53 0.01
C GLU A 362 39.28 10.30 1.30
N GLU A 363 39.49 11.13 2.32
CA GLU A 363 38.76 11.02 3.59
C GLU A 363 37.26 11.31 3.42
N ALA A 364 36.89 12.28 2.57
CA ALA A 364 35.49 12.55 2.27
C ALA A 364 34.82 11.36 1.58
N ILE A 365 35.53 10.65 0.68
CA ILE A 365 35.03 9.43 0.04
C ILE A 365 34.73 8.36 1.09
N ASP A 366 35.65 8.14 2.05
CA ASP A 366 35.45 7.16 3.12
C ASP A 366 34.23 7.51 3.99
N ILE A 367 34.09 8.78 4.41
CA ILE A 367 32.93 9.25 5.18
C ILE A 367 31.62 9.02 4.42
N LEU A 368 31.58 9.36 3.12
CA LEU A 368 30.37 9.21 2.31
C LEU A 368 30.05 7.74 2.00
N ARG A 369 31.07 6.90 1.83
CA ARG A 369 30.90 5.45 1.69
C ARG A 369 30.32 4.86 2.96
N ASP A 370 30.88 5.19 4.12
CA ASP A 370 30.45 4.62 5.40
C ASP A 370 29.05 5.11 5.80
N ARG A 371 28.72 6.38 5.53
CA ARG A 371 27.44 6.97 5.90
C ARG A 371 26.29 6.64 4.93
N PHE A 372 26.59 6.52 3.64
CA PHE A 372 25.56 6.39 2.60
C PHE A 372 25.72 5.17 1.70
N ALA A 373 26.69 4.28 1.95
CA ALA A 373 27.03 3.17 1.05
C ALA A 373 27.19 3.64 -0.41
N TRP A 374 27.83 4.79 -0.61
CA TRP A 374 28.02 5.37 -1.94
C TRP A 374 29.36 4.89 -2.53
N SER A 375 29.33 3.77 -3.24
CA SER A 375 30.54 3.15 -3.83
C SER A 375 31.08 3.93 -5.03
N GLU A 376 30.22 4.59 -5.80
CA GLU A 376 30.64 5.42 -6.95
C GLU A 376 31.39 6.71 -6.55
N ALA A 377 31.58 6.97 -5.25
CA ALA A 377 32.35 8.11 -4.76
C ALA A 377 33.81 8.06 -5.24
N GLU A 378 34.40 6.87 -5.32
CA GLU A 378 35.80 6.66 -5.74
C GLU A 378 36.03 7.05 -7.21
N GLU A 379 35.07 6.72 -8.08
CA GLU A 379 35.09 7.00 -9.53
C GLU A 379 34.71 8.45 -9.87
N SER A 380 34.37 9.26 -8.87
CA SER A 380 33.95 10.64 -9.08
C SER A 380 35.09 11.54 -9.58
N SER A 381 34.81 12.34 -10.61
CA SER A 381 35.71 13.41 -11.06
C SER A 381 35.66 14.69 -10.19
N ALA A 382 34.93 14.68 -9.07
CA ALA A 382 34.84 15.83 -8.17
C ALA A 382 36.21 16.11 -7.52
N GLY A 383 36.61 17.39 -7.54
CA GLY A 383 37.92 17.83 -7.07
C GLY A 383 37.97 18.25 -5.60
N SER A 384 36.82 18.41 -4.93
CA SER A 384 36.71 18.84 -3.54
C SER A 384 35.67 18.01 -2.76
N PRO A 385 35.77 17.91 -1.43
CA PRO A 385 34.73 17.32 -0.58
C PRO A 385 33.34 17.93 -0.81
N GLU A 386 33.26 19.25 -1.01
CA GLU A 386 32.01 19.96 -1.29
C GLU A 386 31.40 19.56 -2.63
N ASP A 387 32.23 19.40 -3.67
CA ASP A 387 31.78 18.94 -4.98
C ASP A 387 31.31 17.48 -4.93
N LEU A 388 31.96 16.62 -4.15
CA LEU A 388 31.53 15.24 -3.91
C LEU A 388 30.14 15.20 -3.27
N LEU A 389 29.95 15.97 -2.19
CA LEU A 389 28.67 16.05 -1.49
C LEU A 389 27.56 16.59 -2.39
N LYS A 390 27.86 17.61 -3.20
CA LYS A 390 26.93 18.15 -4.20
C LYS A 390 26.55 17.10 -5.25
N GLN A 391 27.52 16.34 -5.76
CA GLN A 391 27.26 15.29 -6.74
C GLN A 391 26.40 14.16 -6.15
N LEU A 392 26.69 13.73 -4.92
CA LEU A 392 25.86 12.77 -4.19
C LEU A 392 24.42 13.27 -4.09
N ARG A 393 24.23 14.53 -3.67
CA ARG A 393 22.92 15.16 -3.55
C ARG A 393 22.17 15.17 -4.89
N ASP A 394 22.83 15.59 -5.97
CA ASP A 394 22.20 15.66 -7.29
C ASP A 394 21.81 14.26 -7.79
N LYS A 395 22.65 13.24 -7.56
CA LYS A 395 22.34 11.82 -7.86
C LYS A 395 21.15 11.32 -7.02
N ALA A 396 21.16 11.59 -5.71
CA ALA A 396 20.10 11.18 -4.80
C ALA A 396 18.74 11.80 -5.19
N ILE A 397 18.71 13.10 -5.47
CA ILE A 397 17.49 13.79 -5.92
C ILE A 397 17.00 13.21 -7.26
N LYS A 398 17.91 12.94 -8.20
CA LYS A 398 17.56 12.33 -9.49
C LYS A 398 16.92 10.95 -9.30
N ARG A 399 17.51 10.08 -8.46
CA ARG A 399 16.97 8.75 -8.12
C ARG A 399 15.62 8.84 -7.42
N HIS A 400 15.49 9.76 -6.47
CA HIS A 400 14.26 9.99 -5.71
C HIS A 400 13.10 10.40 -6.62
N LYS A 401 13.31 11.38 -7.51
CA LYS A 401 12.29 11.88 -8.46
C LYS A 401 11.75 10.83 -9.42
N GLN A 402 12.48 9.73 -9.66
CA GLN A 402 12.01 8.66 -10.53
C GLN A 402 10.78 7.95 -9.96
N HIS A 403 10.75 7.71 -8.64
CA HIS A 403 9.74 6.86 -8.00
C HIS A 403 9.25 7.41 -6.66
N LEU A 404 10.09 7.44 -5.62
CA LEU A 404 9.64 7.80 -4.26
C LEU A 404 9.10 9.24 -4.19
N GLY A 405 9.69 10.18 -4.93
CA GLY A 405 9.19 11.56 -5.05
C GLY A 405 7.81 11.69 -5.73
N LYS A 406 7.33 10.64 -6.40
CA LYS A 406 5.97 10.57 -6.97
C LYS A 406 4.96 9.88 -6.06
N PHE A 407 5.43 9.17 -5.02
CA PHE A 407 4.62 8.33 -4.15
C PHE A 407 3.43 9.09 -3.56
N HIS A 408 3.68 10.23 -2.91
CA HIS A 408 2.64 11.05 -2.30
C HIS A 408 1.52 11.41 -3.30
N GLY A 409 1.90 11.82 -4.52
CA GLY A 409 0.92 12.21 -5.54
C GLY A 409 0.17 11.03 -6.15
N ALA A 410 0.83 9.90 -6.39
CA ALA A 410 0.19 8.69 -6.90
C ALA A 410 -0.80 8.11 -5.86
N TRP A 411 -0.32 7.91 -4.63
CA TRP A 411 -1.09 7.26 -3.58
C TRP A 411 -2.22 8.13 -3.04
N SER A 412 -2.00 9.45 -2.88
CA SER A 412 -3.08 10.34 -2.43
C SER A 412 -4.24 10.38 -3.42
N ARG A 413 -3.96 10.26 -4.72
CA ARG A 413 -5.01 10.14 -5.74
C ARG A 413 -5.72 8.80 -5.65
N GLU A 414 -4.95 7.72 -5.53
CA GLU A 414 -5.46 6.35 -5.53
C GLU A 414 -6.42 6.07 -4.36
N ILE A 415 -6.07 6.50 -3.15
CA ILE A 415 -6.96 6.37 -1.99
C ILE A 415 -8.09 7.40 -1.99
N GLY A 416 -8.13 8.30 -2.97
CA GLY A 416 -9.12 9.36 -3.07
C GLY A 416 -8.95 10.47 -2.01
N LEU A 417 -7.74 10.74 -1.54
CA LEU A 417 -7.42 11.86 -0.64
C LEU A 417 -7.24 13.18 -1.42
N SER A 418 -6.74 13.12 -2.66
CA SER A 418 -6.45 14.29 -3.48
C SER A 418 -7.23 14.31 -4.79
N SER A 419 -7.47 15.51 -5.33
CA SER A 419 -8.15 15.69 -6.61
C SER A 419 -7.68 16.94 -7.35
N SER A 420 -7.58 16.85 -8.67
CA SER A 420 -7.45 17.99 -9.58
C SER A 420 -8.79 18.38 -10.21
N ARG A 421 -9.90 17.72 -9.86
CA ARG A 421 -11.21 18.00 -10.47
C ARG A 421 -11.59 19.47 -10.32
N SER A 422 -11.98 20.09 -11.44
CA SER A 422 -12.37 21.49 -11.53
C SER A 422 -11.28 22.49 -11.09
N SER A 423 -9.99 22.10 -11.20
CA SER A 423 -8.83 22.93 -10.87
C SER A 423 -7.63 22.55 -11.76
N ARG A 424 -6.72 23.50 -12.00
CA ARG A 424 -5.41 23.19 -12.59
C ARG A 424 -4.40 22.65 -11.56
N ARG A 425 -4.60 22.95 -10.28
CA ARG A 425 -3.76 22.51 -9.17
C ARG A 425 -4.41 21.33 -8.45
N THR A 426 -3.61 20.31 -8.14
CA THR A 426 -4.00 19.25 -7.20
C THR A 426 -4.13 19.84 -5.80
N ARG A 427 -5.08 19.31 -5.03
CA ARG A 427 -5.35 19.67 -3.64
C ARG A 427 -5.88 18.47 -2.89
N TYR A 428 -5.86 18.53 -1.57
CA TYR A 428 -6.58 17.56 -0.76
C TYR A 428 -8.08 17.83 -0.82
N ALA A 429 -8.81 16.86 -1.38
CA ALA A 429 -10.25 16.93 -1.61
C ALA A 429 -10.78 15.49 -1.60
N PRO A 430 -11.18 14.97 -0.43
CA PRO A 430 -11.42 13.55 -0.23
C PRO A 430 -12.64 13.06 -1.02
N THR A 431 -12.62 11.81 -1.49
CA THR A 431 -13.76 11.11 -2.13
C THR A 431 -14.71 10.52 -1.09
N ASP A 432 -15.91 10.12 -1.53
CA ASP A 432 -16.88 9.47 -0.64
C ASP A 432 -16.37 8.12 -0.13
N SER A 433 -15.55 7.42 -0.91
CA SER A 433 -14.93 6.15 -0.52
C SER A 433 -13.99 6.35 0.67
N LEU A 434 -13.11 7.36 0.61
CA LEU A 434 -12.23 7.70 1.72
C LEU A 434 -13.02 8.14 2.95
N LEU A 435 -14.04 8.99 2.79
CA LEU A 435 -14.89 9.42 3.90
C LEU A 435 -15.60 8.24 4.58
N ARG A 436 -16.10 7.25 3.83
CA ARG A 436 -16.65 6.00 4.39
C ARG A 436 -15.61 5.28 5.23
N THR A 437 -14.41 5.04 4.68
CA THR A 437 -13.31 4.38 5.40
C THR A 437 -12.95 5.09 6.70
N LEU A 438 -12.89 6.42 6.70
CA LEU A 438 -12.60 7.22 7.89
C LEU A 438 -13.69 7.09 8.96
N VAL A 439 -14.97 7.04 8.56
CA VAL A 439 -16.08 6.79 9.49
C VAL A 439 -15.94 5.41 10.12
N LEU A 440 -15.65 4.36 9.34
CA LEU A 440 -15.46 3.01 9.87
C LEU A 440 -14.28 2.93 10.84
N ALA A 441 -13.16 3.60 10.52
CA ALA A 441 -11.95 3.60 11.35
C ALA A 441 -12.07 4.44 12.63
N CYS A 442 -12.95 5.44 12.68
CA CYS A 442 -13.02 6.40 13.79
C CYS A 442 -14.30 6.32 14.62
N VAL A 443 -15.43 5.93 14.04
CA VAL A 443 -16.74 6.03 14.68
C VAL A 443 -17.19 4.68 15.23
N PRO A 444 -17.30 4.52 16.58
CA PRO A 444 -17.73 3.27 17.18
C PRO A 444 -19.12 2.80 16.75
N ASN A 445 -20.10 3.65 16.98
CA ASN A 445 -21.49 3.45 16.61
C ASN A 445 -22.04 4.80 16.21
N ARG A 446 -21.86 5.77 17.10
CA ARG A 446 -22.22 7.16 16.87
C ARG A 446 -21.22 8.08 17.55
N MET A 447 -20.93 9.21 16.92
CA MET A 447 -20.01 10.24 17.39
C MET A 447 -20.58 11.61 17.03
N GLU A 448 -20.39 12.60 17.89
CA GLU A 448 -20.79 13.98 17.59
C GLU A 448 -19.94 14.53 16.44
N PHE A 449 -20.52 15.36 15.56
CA PHE A 449 -19.82 15.79 14.35
C PHE A 449 -18.52 16.56 14.65
N GLN A 450 -18.51 17.44 15.65
CA GLN A 450 -17.29 18.16 16.04
C GLN A 450 -16.25 17.25 16.70
N GLU A 451 -16.69 16.27 17.49
CA GLU A 451 -15.82 15.21 18.02
C GLU A 451 -15.18 14.38 16.90
N PHE A 452 -15.93 14.08 15.83
CA PHE A 452 -15.39 13.41 14.65
C PHE A 452 -14.31 14.25 13.96
N LEU A 453 -14.54 15.55 13.77
CA LEU A 453 -13.51 16.45 13.22
C LEU A 453 -12.25 16.52 14.11
N ALA A 454 -12.42 16.58 15.43
CA ALA A 454 -11.31 16.55 16.37
C ALA A 454 -10.52 15.24 16.30
N THR A 455 -11.22 14.10 16.16
CA THR A 455 -10.61 12.77 16.01
C THR A 455 -9.80 12.67 14.72
N LEU A 456 -10.34 13.16 13.59
CA LEU A 456 -9.61 13.18 12.32
C LEU A 456 -8.37 14.07 12.37
N HIS A 457 -8.47 15.21 13.05
CA HIS A 457 -7.33 16.10 13.26
C HIS A 457 -6.23 15.45 14.11
N GLN A 458 -6.62 14.85 15.24
CA GLN A 458 -5.67 14.22 16.15
C GLN A 458 -4.98 13.01 15.51
N LYS A 459 -5.72 12.15 14.80
CA LYS A 459 -5.19 10.90 14.24
C LYS A 459 -4.44 11.09 12.92
N TYR A 460 -4.91 11.99 12.06
CA TYR A 460 -4.42 12.10 10.69
C TYR A 460 -3.92 13.51 10.32
N GLY A 461 -4.04 14.50 11.20
CA GLY A 461 -3.67 15.89 10.92
C GLY A 461 -4.63 16.61 9.97
N PHE A 462 -5.88 16.15 9.88
CA PHE A 462 -6.88 16.72 8.98
C PHE A 462 -7.49 18.02 9.53
N VAL A 463 -7.38 19.09 8.76
CA VAL A 463 -7.96 20.41 9.06
C VAL A 463 -9.16 20.63 8.13
N ILE A 464 -10.37 20.61 8.70
CA ILE A 464 -11.64 20.71 7.96
C ILE A 464 -12.51 21.87 8.45
N GLY A 465 -12.66 22.01 9.77
CA GLY A 465 -13.48 23.04 10.42
C GLY A 465 -12.65 24.10 11.13
N ASP A 466 -13.33 25.11 11.67
CA ASP A 466 -12.71 26.30 12.27
C ASP A 466 -11.89 25.98 13.51
N ARG A 467 -12.35 25.03 14.34
CA ARG A 467 -11.62 24.58 15.53
C ARG A 467 -10.26 23.96 15.20
N GLN A 468 -10.16 23.22 14.10
CA GLN A 468 -8.90 22.61 13.66
C GLN A 468 -7.98 23.62 12.96
N ALA A 469 -8.56 24.69 12.40
CA ALA A 469 -7.84 25.75 11.68
C ALA A 469 -7.50 26.95 12.58
N SER A 470 -7.52 26.79 13.90
CA SER A 470 -7.41 27.91 14.84
C SER A 470 -6.14 28.72 14.68
N ASP A 471 -5.02 28.07 14.33
CA ASP A 471 -3.73 28.71 14.08
C ASP A 471 -3.73 29.53 12.79
N LEU A 472 -4.31 29.01 11.71
CA LEU A 472 -4.45 29.70 10.41
C LEU A 472 -5.38 30.93 10.52
N ILE A 473 -6.41 30.83 11.36
CA ILE A 473 -7.32 31.94 11.64
C ILE A 473 -6.62 33.00 12.49
N ALA A 474 -5.86 32.57 13.51
CA ALA A 474 -5.12 33.49 14.38
C ALA A 474 -3.99 34.21 13.64
N SER A 475 -3.34 33.58 12.65
CA SER A 475 -2.31 34.20 11.81
C SER A 475 -2.88 35.13 10.73
N GLY A 476 -4.21 35.15 10.53
CA GLY A 476 -4.86 35.93 9.48
C GLY A 476 -4.76 35.33 8.07
N GLU A 477 -4.26 34.09 7.95
CA GLU A 477 -4.18 33.36 6.67
C GLU A 477 -5.55 32.84 6.19
N ALA A 478 -6.54 32.76 7.08
CA ALA A 478 -7.89 32.31 6.77
C ALA A 478 -8.97 33.05 7.56
N ASP A 479 -10.16 33.17 6.96
CA ASP A 479 -11.37 33.60 7.68
C ASP A 479 -12.05 32.41 8.37
N ARG A 480 -12.62 32.67 9.55
CA ARG A 480 -13.35 31.65 10.31
C ARG A 480 -14.57 31.12 9.55
N GLY A 481 -15.31 31.99 8.87
CA GLY A 481 -16.53 31.63 8.15
C GLY A 481 -16.27 30.65 7.00
N ASP A 482 -15.10 30.73 6.37
CA ASP A 482 -14.70 29.81 5.30
C ASP A 482 -14.59 28.36 5.79
N PHE A 483 -14.00 28.15 6.96
CA PHE A 483 -13.85 26.82 7.56
C PHE A 483 -15.14 26.29 8.19
N VAL A 484 -15.99 27.16 8.76
CA VAL A 484 -17.35 26.78 9.17
C VAL A 484 -18.14 26.26 7.98
N THR A 485 -18.15 27.01 6.87
CA THR A 485 -18.86 26.60 5.64
C THR A 485 -18.27 25.30 5.06
N ASN A 486 -16.95 25.08 5.17
CA ASN A 486 -16.31 23.84 4.73
C ASN A 486 -16.76 22.63 5.56
N ALA A 487 -16.86 22.78 6.88
CA ALA A 487 -17.37 21.75 7.78
C ALA A 487 -18.86 21.43 7.50
N GLU A 488 -19.71 22.44 7.28
CA GLU A 488 -21.12 22.25 6.92
C GLU A 488 -21.28 21.44 5.61
N ARG A 489 -20.40 21.66 4.62
CA ARG A 489 -20.38 20.85 3.39
C ARG A 489 -20.03 19.40 3.68
N LEU A 490 -19.08 19.13 4.58
CA LEU A 490 -18.78 17.74 4.99
C LEU A 490 -19.99 17.13 5.65
N GLU A 491 -20.64 17.85 6.57
CA GLU A 491 -21.83 17.38 7.27
C GLU A 491 -22.93 16.96 6.28
N TYR A 492 -23.27 17.85 5.33
CA TYR A 492 -24.24 17.57 4.28
C TYR A 492 -23.84 16.38 3.40
N ARG A 493 -22.54 16.28 3.06
CA ARG A 493 -22.02 15.19 2.24
C ARG A 493 -22.12 13.84 2.96
N LEU A 494 -21.76 13.78 4.25
CA LEU A 494 -21.90 12.59 5.08
C LEU A 494 -23.37 12.17 5.22
N ALA A 495 -24.28 13.14 5.36
CA ALA A 495 -25.72 12.86 5.40
C ALA A 495 -26.20 12.22 4.08
N ARG A 496 -25.78 12.76 2.94
CA ARG A 496 -26.15 12.23 1.60
C ARG A 496 -25.68 10.81 1.34
N ILE A 497 -24.54 10.41 1.90
CA ILE A 497 -24.03 9.04 1.78
C ILE A 497 -24.50 8.13 2.92
N GLY A 498 -25.43 8.59 3.76
CA GLY A 498 -26.08 7.80 4.82
C GLY A 498 -25.26 7.62 6.09
N LEU A 499 -24.20 8.40 6.29
CA LEU A 499 -23.28 8.29 7.45
C LEU A 499 -23.51 9.35 8.52
N LEU A 500 -24.51 10.20 8.38
CA LEU A 500 -24.83 11.24 9.36
C LEU A 500 -26.33 11.40 9.52
N LYS A 501 -26.78 11.60 10.76
CA LYS A 501 -28.17 11.95 11.10
C LYS A 501 -28.20 13.18 11.99
N ARG A 502 -29.17 14.06 11.72
CA ARG A 502 -29.56 15.13 12.64
C ARG A 502 -30.68 14.61 13.54
N LEU A 503 -30.48 14.71 14.86
CA LEU A 503 -31.53 14.40 15.83
C LEU A 503 -32.21 15.65 16.38
N SER A 504 -31.62 16.83 16.16
CA SER A 504 -32.16 18.16 16.45
C SER A 504 -31.50 19.18 15.52
N ASP A 505 -32.02 20.40 15.49
CA ASP A 505 -31.45 21.50 14.67
C ASP A 505 -30.01 21.85 15.06
N ALA A 506 -29.60 21.53 16.29
CA ALA A 506 -28.30 21.90 16.86
C ALA A 506 -27.29 20.74 16.95
N CYS A 507 -27.68 19.48 16.69
CA CYS A 507 -26.79 18.34 16.90
C CYS A 507 -26.82 17.34 15.73
N ALA A 508 -25.71 17.34 14.98
CA ALA A 508 -25.40 16.35 13.95
C ALA A 508 -24.50 15.25 14.51
N TYR A 509 -24.81 14.01 14.14
CA TYR A 509 -24.06 12.85 14.60
C TYR A 509 -23.67 11.96 13.43
N VAL A 510 -22.37 11.68 13.35
CA VAL A 510 -21.83 10.68 12.42
C VAL A 510 -22.17 9.30 12.96
N GLN A 511 -22.66 8.41 12.09
CA GLN A 511 -23.07 7.06 12.42
C GLN A 511 -22.27 6.06 11.60
N ASN A 512 -21.76 5.04 12.28
CA ASN A 512 -21.22 3.85 11.63
C ASN A 512 -22.36 2.85 11.46
N PRO A 513 -22.89 2.63 10.23
CA PRO A 513 -24.01 1.73 10.00
C PRO A 513 -23.61 0.25 10.18
N PHE A 514 -22.33 -0.06 10.28
CA PHE A 514 -21.79 -1.40 10.48
C PHE A 514 -21.21 -1.59 11.88
N ALA A 515 -21.55 -0.72 12.84
CA ALA A 515 -21.16 -0.92 14.22
C ALA A 515 -21.72 -2.25 14.75
N PRO A 516 -20.93 -3.04 15.52
CA PRO A 516 -21.44 -4.26 16.12
C PRO A 516 -22.62 -3.95 17.05
N GLU A 517 -23.67 -4.77 16.98
CA GLU A 517 -24.81 -4.64 17.88
C GLU A 517 -24.32 -4.77 19.33
N LYS A 518 -24.66 -3.80 20.19
CA LYS A 518 -24.45 -3.98 21.63
C LYS A 518 -25.32 -5.15 22.06
N GLN A 519 -24.71 -6.27 22.44
CA GLN A 519 -25.40 -7.30 23.21
C GLN A 519 -25.90 -6.63 24.49
N ASN A 520 -27.19 -6.29 24.52
CA ASN A 520 -27.85 -5.93 25.76
C ASN A 520 -27.85 -7.20 26.61
N HIS A 521 -26.90 -7.31 27.55
CA HIS A 521 -27.08 -8.18 28.70
C HIS A 521 -28.29 -7.64 29.48
N ALA A 522 -29.47 -8.14 29.13
CA ALA A 522 -30.60 -8.14 30.03
C ALA A 522 -30.16 -9.03 31.21
N SER A 523 -29.74 -8.39 32.30
CA SER A 523 -29.72 -9.01 33.60
C SER A 523 -31.16 -9.41 33.94
N ASN A 524 -31.48 -10.69 33.80
CA ASN A 524 -32.62 -11.31 34.46
C ASN A 524 -32.23 -11.69 35.89
#